data_AF-A0A8H7ZFP4-F1
#
_entry.id   AF-A0A8H7ZFP4-F1
#
_cell.length_a   1.000
_cell.length_b   1.000
_cell.length_c   1.000
_cell.angle_alpha   90.00
_cell.angle_beta   90.00
_cell.angle_gamma   90.00
#
_symmetry.space_group_name_H-M   'P 1'
#
loop_
_entity.id
_entity.type
_entity.pdbx_description
1 polymer ?
#
loop_
_entity_poly.entity_id
_entity_poly.type
_entity_poly.pdbx_seq_one_letter_code
_entity_poly.pdbx_strand_id
1 'polypeptide(L)'
;MHFLSRSFLFTALVITPLLATHPNHFQEEHAIFKITSQTHDKTTIIEFLQDVANKIAISPSHLNRFHQWTTSLSSSSNALTKEDKQCIDNSVIKFYIRALKLTDHIYEASECRINLNPKMQSILQPTPNIHILLLRDNDMLETQLKSVLMDEFNKYQQFKSYKFNDFQHLNYDLTCIIDYQQLMQVELMETVVEAKLERKIKVDEACGLNELNPNFIGTSIDYITVHVPINGTFYCKKGRSSTCNRAIADSTNARYKLPEYKLS
;
A
#
# COMPACT_ATOMS: atom_id res chain seq x y z
N MET A 1 7.15 10.04 -83.02
CA MET A 1 6.36 10.73 -81.97
C MET A 1 5.08 9.97 -81.76
N HIS A 2 5.01 9.14 -80.72
CA HIS A 2 3.77 8.71 -80.08
C HIS A 2 4.11 8.22 -78.69
N PHE A 3 3.48 8.86 -77.71
CA PHE A 3 3.56 8.60 -76.28
C PHE A 3 3.00 7.22 -75.95
N LEU A 4 3.76 6.40 -75.20
CA LEU A 4 3.18 5.32 -74.40
C LEU A 4 3.69 5.43 -72.97
N SER A 5 2.77 5.94 -72.16
CA SER A 5 2.79 6.14 -70.72
C SER A 5 3.12 4.85 -69.98
N ARG A 6 4.17 4.88 -69.15
CA ARG A 6 4.42 3.90 -68.08
C ARG A 6 3.52 4.23 -66.89
N SER A 7 2.46 3.47 -66.71
CA SER A 7 1.70 3.45 -65.45
C SER A 7 2.46 2.63 -64.41
N PHE A 8 3.14 3.31 -63.49
CA PHE A 8 3.56 2.72 -62.21
C PHE A 8 2.39 2.81 -61.24
N LEU A 9 1.81 1.65 -60.89
CA LEU A 9 0.84 1.51 -59.81
C LEU A 9 1.56 1.75 -58.46
N PHE A 10 1.35 2.93 -57.87
CA PHE A 10 1.63 3.17 -56.45
C PHE A 10 0.49 2.56 -55.63
N THR A 11 0.72 1.37 -55.06
CA THR A 11 -0.11 0.86 -53.95
C THR A 11 0.25 1.65 -52.70
N ALA A 12 -0.55 2.69 -52.40
CA ALA A 12 -0.53 3.36 -51.11
C ALA A 12 -1.05 2.37 -50.05
N LEU A 13 -0.13 1.83 -49.26
CA LEU A 13 -0.44 1.04 -48.07
C LEU A 13 -1.00 2.02 -47.01
N VAL A 14 -2.32 2.17 -46.97
CA VAL A 14 -3.00 2.92 -45.91
C VAL A 14 -2.91 2.06 -44.65
N ILE A 15 -1.89 2.33 -43.83
CA ILE A 15 -1.82 1.84 -42.45
C ILE A 15 -2.88 2.64 -41.68
N THR A 16 -4.11 2.13 -41.66
CA THR A 16 -5.10 2.59 -40.69
C THR A 16 -4.59 2.19 -39.30
N PRO A 17 -4.37 3.13 -38.37
CA PRO A 17 -4.16 2.74 -36.99
C PRO A 17 -5.47 2.11 -36.52
N LEU A 18 -5.44 0.80 -36.25
CA LEU A 18 -6.44 0.13 -35.43
C LEU A 18 -6.42 0.84 -34.08
N LEU A 19 -7.25 1.88 -33.95
CA LEU A 19 -7.78 2.34 -32.69
C LEU A 19 -8.45 1.11 -32.08
N ALA A 20 -7.71 0.43 -31.21
CA ALA A 20 -8.27 -0.51 -30.26
C ALA A 20 -9.21 0.30 -29.36
N THR A 21 -10.44 0.50 -29.85
CA THR A 21 -11.58 0.89 -29.04
C THR A 21 -11.76 -0.24 -28.05
N HIS A 22 -11.08 -0.12 -26.90
CA HIS A 22 -11.43 -0.86 -25.72
C HIS A 22 -12.91 -0.57 -25.50
N PRO A 23 -13.79 -1.58 -25.53
CA PRO A 23 -15.17 -1.34 -25.19
C PRO A 23 -15.14 -0.77 -23.77
N ASN A 24 -15.74 0.41 -23.59
CA ASN A 24 -16.17 0.91 -22.29
C ASN A 24 -17.15 -0.13 -21.74
N HIS A 25 -16.62 -1.19 -21.16
CA HIS A 25 -17.34 -1.96 -20.18
C HIS A 25 -17.59 -0.97 -19.04
N PHE A 26 -18.85 -0.55 -18.90
CA PHE A 26 -19.42 -0.38 -17.57
C PHE A 26 -19.28 -1.74 -16.89
N GLN A 27 -18.06 -2.01 -16.41
CA GLN A 27 -17.73 -3.14 -15.58
C GLN A 27 -18.46 -2.82 -14.29
N GLU A 28 -19.48 -3.61 -13.93
CA GLU A 28 -20.06 -3.54 -12.60
C GLU A 28 -18.91 -3.46 -11.61
N GLU A 29 -18.85 -2.37 -10.83
CA GLU A 29 -17.78 -2.18 -9.87
C GLU A 29 -17.81 -3.38 -8.90
N HIS A 30 -16.89 -4.33 -9.09
CA HIS A 30 -16.78 -5.50 -8.25
C HIS A 30 -16.03 -5.11 -6.99
N ALA A 31 -16.74 -5.08 -5.87
CA ALA A 31 -16.09 -4.87 -4.58
C ALA A 31 -15.29 -6.11 -4.22
N ILE A 32 -13.97 -5.97 -4.09
CA ILE A 32 -13.08 -7.06 -3.71
C ILE A 32 -13.22 -7.41 -2.22
N PHE A 33 -13.62 -6.43 -1.41
CA PHE A 33 -13.81 -6.59 0.02
C PHE A 33 -14.99 -5.74 0.51
N LYS A 34 -15.72 -6.26 1.49
CA LYS A 34 -16.89 -5.62 2.08
C LYS A 34 -16.89 -5.81 3.59
N ILE A 35 -17.03 -4.70 4.32
CA ILE A 35 -17.15 -4.66 5.78
C ILE A 35 -18.58 -4.23 6.13
N THR A 36 -19.19 -4.98 7.03
CA THR A 36 -20.53 -4.75 7.62
C THR A 36 -20.53 -5.22 9.07
N SER A 37 -21.55 -4.86 9.85
CA SER A 37 -21.65 -5.27 11.26
C SER A 37 -21.85 -6.78 11.45
N GLN A 38 -22.21 -7.47 10.37
CA GLN A 38 -22.35 -8.93 10.32
C GLN A 38 -21.01 -9.63 10.13
N THR A 39 -20.02 -8.95 9.54
CA THR A 39 -18.72 -9.54 9.18
C THR A 39 -17.58 -9.05 10.06
N HIS A 40 -17.73 -7.88 10.67
CA HIS A 40 -16.70 -7.23 11.49
C HIS A 40 -17.31 -6.64 12.75
N ASP A 41 -16.47 -6.38 13.75
CA ASP A 41 -16.91 -5.76 15.00
C ASP A 41 -17.48 -4.35 14.75
N LYS A 42 -18.45 -3.97 15.57
CA LYS A 42 -19.10 -2.65 15.51
C LYS A 42 -18.09 -1.52 15.71
N THR A 43 -17.07 -1.74 16.53
CA THR A 43 -15.98 -0.78 16.77
C THR A 43 -15.30 -0.35 15.48
N THR A 44 -15.00 -1.30 14.58
CA THR A 44 -14.41 -1.01 13.27
C THR A 44 -15.30 -0.12 12.41
N ILE A 45 -16.62 -0.35 12.43
CA ILE A 45 -17.57 0.48 11.68
C ILE A 45 -17.64 1.88 12.29
N ILE A 46 -17.66 1.98 13.62
CA ILE A 46 -17.65 3.26 14.33
C ILE A 46 -16.40 4.06 14.00
N GLU A 47 -15.23 3.42 13.89
CA GLU A 47 -13.98 4.07 13.47
C GLU A 47 -14.08 4.64 12.04
N PHE A 48 -14.63 3.88 11.09
CA PHE A 48 -14.88 4.39 9.74
C PHE A 48 -15.88 5.56 9.73
N LEU A 49 -16.96 5.47 10.51
CA LEU A 49 -17.94 6.54 10.61
C LEU A 49 -17.32 7.80 11.24
N GLN A 50 -16.44 7.65 12.23
CA GLN A 50 -15.67 8.74 12.82
C GLN A 50 -14.72 9.38 11.81
N ASP A 51 -14.03 8.59 10.99
CA ASP A 51 -13.18 9.09 9.91
C ASP A 51 -14.00 9.91 8.88
N VAL A 52 -15.19 9.42 8.51
CA VAL A 52 -16.11 10.18 7.64
C VAL A 52 -16.53 11.49 8.31
N ALA A 53 -16.95 11.45 9.58
CA ALA A 53 -17.34 12.64 10.33
C ALA A 53 -16.22 13.70 10.38
N ASN A 54 -14.99 13.27 10.65
CA ASN A 54 -13.80 14.12 10.67
C ASN A 54 -13.57 14.84 9.33
N LYS A 55 -13.87 14.17 8.21
CA LYS A 55 -13.66 14.70 6.85
C LYS A 55 -14.75 15.67 6.41
N ILE A 56 -16.00 15.42 6.80
CA ILE A 56 -17.14 16.19 6.29
C ILE A 56 -17.52 17.35 7.20
N ALA A 57 -17.11 17.34 8.47
CA ALA A 57 -17.52 18.35 9.45
C ALA A 57 -17.13 19.77 9.03
N ILE A 58 -18.12 20.66 8.98
CA ILE A 58 -17.93 22.07 8.60
C ILE A 58 -17.42 22.92 9.80
N SER A 59 -17.59 22.41 11.03
CA SER A 59 -17.24 23.11 12.27
C SER A 59 -16.72 22.16 13.34
N PRO A 60 -15.70 22.55 14.15
CA PRO A 60 -15.24 21.79 15.31
C PRO A 60 -16.33 21.51 16.36
N SER A 61 -17.32 22.41 16.51
CA SER A 61 -18.40 22.24 17.48
C SER A 61 -19.32 21.06 17.14
N HIS A 62 -19.56 20.84 15.84
CA HIS A 62 -20.39 19.72 15.36
C HIS A 62 -19.64 18.39 15.50
N LEU A 63 -18.33 18.41 15.28
CA LEU A 63 -17.48 17.23 15.41
C LEU A 63 -17.44 16.70 16.86
N ASN A 64 -17.39 17.60 17.85
CA ASN A 64 -17.39 17.22 19.27
C ASN A 64 -18.63 16.41 19.68
N ARG A 65 -19.81 16.69 19.11
CA ARG A 65 -21.04 15.93 19.38
C ARG A 65 -20.94 14.51 18.81
N PHE A 66 -20.37 14.36 17.62
CA PHE A 66 -20.16 13.05 17.01
C PHE A 66 -19.11 12.22 17.80
N HIS A 67 -18.04 12.86 18.27
CA HIS A 67 -17.07 12.22 19.17
C HIS A 67 -17.68 11.75 20.48
N GLN A 68 -18.58 12.53 21.08
CA GLN A 68 -19.29 12.12 22.29
C GLN A 68 -20.19 10.91 22.02
N TRP A 69 -20.87 10.89 20.88
CA TRP A 69 -21.66 9.74 20.43
C TRP A 69 -20.77 8.50 20.25
N THR A 70 -19.72 8.55 19.45
CA THR A 70 -18.82 7.38 19.24
C THR A 70 -18.19 6.88 20.53
N THR A 71 -17.77 7.78 21.42
CA THR A 71 -17.22 7.43 22.73
C THR A 71 -18.27 6.72 23.59
N SER A 72 -19.53 7.19 23.58
CA SER A 72 -20.62 6.57 24.35
C SER A 72 -21.01 5.17 23.85
N LEU A 73 -20.82 4.90 22.55
CA LEU A 73 -21.05 3.58 21.96
C LEU A 73 -19.94 2.58 22.32
N SER A 74 -18.71 3.06 22.48
CA SER A 74 -17.54 2.25 22.85
C SER A 74 -17.50 1.93 24.35
N SER A 75 -18.21 2.68 25.19
CA SER A 75 -18.34 2.40 26.63
C SER A 75 -19.46 1.38 26.88
N SER A 76 -19.10 0.19 27.38
CA SER A 76 -19.99 -0.97 27.61
C SER A 76 -21.20 -0.78 28.55
N SER A 77 -21.46 0.43 29.04
CA SER A 77 -22.50 0.73 30.02
C SER A 77 -23.81 1.25 29.44
N ASN A 78 -23.86 1.64 28.17
CA ASN A 78 -25.06 2.24 27.56
C ASN A 78 -25.66 1.30 26.51
N ALA A 79 -26.95 0.98 26.66
CA ALA A 79 -27.68 0.23 25.67
C ALA A 79 -27.81 1.06 24.38
N LEU A 80 -27.32 0.52 23.26
CA LEU A 80 -27.47 1.13 21.94
C LEU A 80 -28.94 1.44 21.65
N THR A 81 -29.24 2.68 21.25
CA THR A 81 -30.58 3.06 20.78
C THR A 81 -30.93 2.30 19.51
N LYS A 82 -32.20 2.34 19.09
CA LYS A 82 -32.63 1.69 17.85
C LYS A 82 -31.94 2.34 16.64
N GLU A 83 -31.79 3.65 16.70
CA GLU A 83 -31.16 4.51 15.71
C GLU A 83 -29.67 4.21 15.61
N ASP A 84 -28.96 4.03 16.74
CA ASP A 84 -27.55 3.65 16.76
C ASP A 84 -27.32 2.28 16.12
N LYS A 85 -28.19 1.31 16.43
CA LYS A 85 -28.12 -0.03 15.82
C LYS A 85 -28.35 0.05 14.32
N GLN A 86 -29.38 0.79 13.90
CA GLN A 86 -29.67 0.98 12.48
C GLN A 86 -28.50 1.64 11.74
N CYS A 87 -27.92 2.69 12.31
CA CYS A 87 -26.74 3.36 11.76
C CYS A 87 -25.59 2.38 11.51
N ILE A 88 -25.23 1.58 12.52
CA ILE A 88 -24.11 0.64 12.44
C ILE A 88 -24.42 -0.52 11.49
N ASP A 89 -25.62 -1.08 11.57
CA ASP A 89 -25.99 -2.31 10.83
C ASP A 89 -26.19 -2.06 9.34
N ASN A 90 -26.65 -0.86 8.96
CA ASN A 90 -26.89 -0.50 7.56
C ASN A 90 -25.71 0.20 6.90
N SER A 91 -24.71 0.64 7.66
CA SER A 91 -23.48 1.21 7.10
C SER A 91 -22.61 0.13 6.47
N VAL A 92 -22.06 0.43 5.29
CA VAL A 92 -21.30 -0.55 4.49
C VAL A 92 -20.04 0.10 3.95
N ILE A 93 -18.90 -0.55 4.17
CA ILE A 93 -17.62 -0.15 3.59
C ILE A 93 -17.24 -1.15 2.51
N LYS A 94 -16.94 -0.66 1.31
CA LYS A 94 -16.54 -1.48 0.17
C LYS A 94 -15.20 -1.02 -0.37
N PHE A 95 -14.37 -1.96 -0.79
CA PHE A 95 -13.09 -1.70 -1.42
C PHE A 95 -13.10 -2.17 -2.88
N TYR A 96 -12.56 -1.34 -3.76
CA TYR A 96 -12.51 -1.57 -5.20
C TYR A 96 -11.08 -1.36 -5.70
N ILE A 97 -10.60 -2.25 -6.55
CA ILE A 97 -9.31 -2.04 -7.22
C ILE A 97 -9.48 -0.97 -8.30
N ARG A 98 -8.68 0.09 -8.24
CA ARG A 98 -8.61 1.13 -9.27
C ARG A 98 -7.37 1.00 -10.14
N ALA A 99 -6.26 0.56 -9.57
CA ALA A 99 -5.04 0.29 -10.33
C ALA A 99 -4.17 -0.76 -9.63
N LEU A 100 -3.45 -1.53 -10.44
CA LEU A 100 -2.44 -2.49 -10.00
C LEU A 100 -1.14 -2.18 -10.72
N LYS A 101 -0.04 -2.15 -9.99
CA LYS A 101 1.29 -1.87 -10.55
C LYS A 101 2.33 -2.78 -9.89
N LEU A 102 3.18 -3.38 -10.70
CA LEU A 102 4.39 -4.04 -10.21
C LEU A 102 5.47 -2.97 -9.98
N THR A 103 6.06 -2.93 -8.79
CA THR A 103 7.09 -1.96 -8.43
C THR A 103 8.09 -2.58 -7.47
N ASP A 104 9.24 -1.93 -7.33
CA ASP A 104 10.27 -2.33 -6.38
C ASP A 104 10.31 -1.37 -5.20
N HIS A 105 10.39 -1.92 -3.99
CA HIS A 105 10.65 -1.19 -2.77
C HIS A 105 12.06 -1.51 -2.28
N ILE A 106 12.75 -0.52 -1.74
CA ILE A 106 14.11 -0.68 -1.24
C ILE A 106 14.07 -0.41 0.26
N TYR A 107 14.56 -1.38 1.02
CA TYR A 107 14.71 -1.29 2.46
C TYR A 107 16.16 -1.54 2.85
N GLU A 108 16.61 -0.86 3.85
CA GLU A 108 17.92 -1.06 4.44
C GLU A 108 17.89 -2.35 5.24
N ALA A 109 18.87 -3.21 5.00
CA ALA A 109 18.90 -4.57 5.51
C ALA A 109 20.14 -4.84 6.37
N SER A 110 20.94 -3.82 6.69
CA SER A 110 22.06 -3.91 7.64
C SER A 110 22.34 -2.57 8.29
N GLU A 111 23.28 -2.57 9.23
CA GLU A 111 23.87 -1.32 9.69
C GLU A 111 24.64 -0.60 8.57
N CYS A 112 24.77 0.71 8.70
CA CYS A 112 25.69 1.52 7.91
C CYS A 112 27.12 1.38 8.46
N ARG A 113 28.08 0.98 7.61
CA ARG A 113 29.47 0.72 8.02
C ARG A 113 30.49 1.42 7.13
N ILE A 114 31.56 1.92 7.74
CA ILE A 114 32.76 2.40 7.05
C ILE A 114 33.98 1.60 7.52
N ASN A 115 34.85 1.23 6.59
CA ASN A 115 36.12 0.58 6.96
C ASN A 115 37.21 1.64 7.15
N LEU A 116 37.64 1.85 8.40
CA LEU A 116 38.74 2.77 8.73
C LEU A 116 40.09 2.07 8.85
N ASN A 117 40.16 0.75 8.61
CA ASN A 117 41.40 0.00 8.67
C ASN A 117 42.05 -0.09 7.28
N PRO A 118 43.24 0.48 7.06
CA PRO A 118 43.90 0.43 5.76
C PRO A 118 44.53 -0.94 5.42
N LYS A 119 44.62 -1.86 6.39
CA LYS A 119 45.30 -3.16 6.23
C LYS A 119 44.35 -4.35 6.13
N MET A 120 43.08 -4.18 6.50
CA MET A 120 42.10 -5.26 6.55
C MET A 120 40.81 -4.82 5.87
N GLN A 121 40.16 -5.75 5.18
CA GLN A 121 38.80 -5.54 4.66
C GLN A 121 37.79 -5.75 5.79
N SER A 122 36.71 -4.98 5.76
CA SER A 122 35.55 -5.25 6.61
C SER A 122 34.48 -5.97 5.79
N ILE A 123 33.76 -6.89 6.41
CA ILE A 123 32.66 -7.63 5.79
C ILE A 123 31.36 -7.16 6.44
N LEU A 124 30.37 -6.86 5.62
CA LEU A 124 29.02 -6.55 6.03
C LEU A 124 28.05 -7.57 5.44
N GLN A 125 27.05 -7.96 6.22
CA GLN A 125 26.08 -8.98 5.85
C GLN A 125 24.67 -8.48 6.18
N PRO A 126 23.63 -9.04 5.54
CA PRO A 126 22.25 -8.75 5.92
C PRO A 126 22.00 -9.06 7.41
N THR A 127 21.19 -8.24 8.08
CA THR A 127 20.70 -8.53 9.42
C THR A 127 19.80 -9.77 9.36
N PRO A 128 20.01 -10.78 10.23
CA PRO A 128 19.19 -11.99 10.23
C PRO A 128 17.70 -11.69 10.35
N ASN A 129 16.88 -12.37 9.53
CA ASN A 129 15.42 -12.28 9.54
C ASN A 129 14.84 -10.86 9.33
N ILE A 130 15.60 -9.95 8.70
CA ILE A 130 15.18 -8.55 8.58
C ILE A 130 13.86 -8.35 7.82
N HIS A 131 13.58 -9.19 6.82
CA HIS A 131 12.29 -9.20 6.11
C HIS A 131 11.08 -9.40 7.04
N ILE A 132 11.20 -10.20 8.11
CA ILE A 132 10.11 -10.40 9.07
C ILE A 132 9.80 -9.12 9.84
N LEU A 133 10.85 -8.35 10.17
CA LEU A 133 10.70 -7.08 10.87
C LEU A 133 10.11 -6.00 9.96
N LEU A 134 10.50 -6.00 8.69
CA LEU A 134 10.03 -5.07 7.67
C LEU A 134 8.58 -5.30 7.27
N LEU A 135 8.18 -6.57 7.17
CA LEU A 135 6.87 -6.99 6.66
C LEU A 135 5.87 -7.30 7.78
N ARG A 136 6.19 -6.92 9.01
CA ARG A 136 5.26 -7.10 10.12
C ARG A 136 4.17 -6.05 10.05
N ASP A 137 3.01 -6.49 9.61
CA ASP A 137 1.79 -5.69 9.67
C ASP A 137 1.26 -5.62 11.11
N ASN A 138 1.03 -4.41 11.59
CA ASN A 138 0.34 -4.19 12.88
C ASN A 138 -1.14 -3.81 12.68
N ASP A 139 -1.53 -3.40 11.47
CA ASP A 139 -2.91 -3.11 11.12
C ASP A 139 -3.62 -4.40 10.64
N MET A 140 -4.65 -4.80 11.39
CA MET A 140 -5.49 -5.95 11.07
C MET A 140 -6.23 -5.77 9.74
N LEU A 141 -6.69 -4.55 9.43
CA LEU A 141 -7.37 -4.25 8.18
C LEU A 141 -6.42 -4.38 7.00
N GLU A 142 -5.20 -3.87 7.12
CA GLU A 142 -4.19 -4.00 6.08
C GLU A 142 -3.86 -5.48 5.83
N THR A 143 -3.69 -6.27 6.89
CA THR A 143 -3.46 -7.72 6.80
C THR A 143 -4.59 -8.43 6.05
N GLN A 144 -5.85 -8.12 6.38
CA GLN A 144 -7.02 -8.67 5.69
C GLN A 144 -7.08 -8.26 4.22
N LEU A 145 -6.81 -6.99 3.92
CA LEU A 145 -6.78 -6.48 2.55
C LEU A 145 -5.68 -7.16 1.73
N LYS A 146 -4.48 -7.37 2.28
CA LYS A 146 -3.41 -8.13 1.62
C LYS A 146 -3.85 -9.56 1.31
N SER A 147 -4.50 -10.24 2.25
CA SER A 147 -5.05 -11.58 2.02
C SER A 147 -6.05 -11.61 0.87
N VAL A 148 -7.03 -10.70 0.89
CA VAL A 148 -8.05 -10.61 -0.15
C VAL A 148 -7.42 -10.28 -1.51
N LEU A 149 -6.43 -9.39 -1.52
CA LEU A 149 -5.72 -9.01 -2.74
C LEU A 149 -4.92 -10.18 -3.32
N MET A 150 -4.25 -11.00 -2.51
CA MET A 150 -3.57 -12.19 -3.00
C MET A 150 -4.53 -13.16 -3.70
N ASP A 151 -5.71 -13.39 -3.11
CA ASP A 151 -6.76 -14.21 -3.72
C ASP A 151 -7.30 -13.59 -5.02
N GLU A 152 -7.47 -12.27 -5.03
CA GLU A 152 -7.94 -11.51 -6.19
C GLU A 152 -6.90 -11.52 -7.32
N PHE A 153 -5.61 -11.39 -7.01
CA PHE A 153 -4.51 -11.40 -7.98
C PHE A 153 -4.40 -12.71 -8.74
N ASN A 154 -4.75 -13.84 -8.12
CA ASN A 154 -4.79 -15.14 -8.79
C ASN A 154 -5.75 -15.19 -9.98
N LYS A 155 -6.72 -14.27 -10.05
CA LYS A 155 -7.66 -14.15 -11.17
C LYS A 155 -7.03 -13.46 -12.39
N TYR A 156 -5.97 -12.67 -12.21
CA TYR A 156 -5.31 -11.92 -13.28
C TYR A 156 -4.17 -12.75 -13.87
N GLN A 157 -4.18 -12.95 -15.19
CA GLN A 157 -3.16 -13.75 -15.88
C GLN A 157 -1.73 -13.25 -15.63
N GLN A 158 -1.53 -11.93 -15.56
CA GLN A 158 -0.22 -11.33 -15.32
C GLN A 158 0.40 -11.66 -13.95
N PHE A 159 -0.41 -12.10 -12.98
CA PHE A 159 0.08 -12.40 -11.63
C PHE A 159 0.15 -13.89 -11.29
N LYS A 160 -0.35 -14.78 -12.17
CA LYS A 160 -0.40 -16.23 -11.90
C LYS A 160 0.96 -16.89 -11.71
N SER A 161 2.02 -16.31 -12.26
CA SER A 161 3.38 -16.84 -12.13
C SER A 161 4.08 -16.41 -10.84
N TYR A 162 3.51 -15.46 -10.09
CA TYR A 162 4.13 -14.98 -8.86
C TYR A 162 3.74 -15.84 -7.67
N LYS A 163 4.72 -16.10 -6.82
CA LYS A 163 4.51 -16.65 -5.48
C LYS A 163 4.61 -15.49 -4.51
N PHE A 164 3.48 -15.11 -3.91
CA PHE A 164 3.44 -14.04 -2.93
C PHE A 164 4.09 -14.46 -1.62
N ASN A 165 4.74 -13.51 -0.93
CA ASN A 165 5.49 -13.74 0.31
C ASN A 165 6.59 -14.83 0.21
N ASP A 166 7.19 -15.06 -0.95
CA ASP A 166 8.27 -16.04 -1.14
C ASP A 166 9.63 -15.42 -0.81
N PHE A 167 9.98 -15.47 0.47
CA PHE A 167 11.27 -15.01 1.00
C PHE A 167 12.20 -16.16 1.42
N GLN A 168 11.86 -17.40 1.09
CA GLN A 168 12.62 -18.59 1.49
C GLN A 168 14.03 -18.61 0.88
N HIS A 169 14.21 -17.93 -0.25
CA HIS A 169 15.46 -17.90 -1.02
C HIS A 169 16.27 -16.61 -0.83
N LEU A 170 15.96 -15.81 0.21
CA LEU A 170 16.77 -14.65 0.55
C LEU A 170 18.21 -15.08 0.90
N ASN A 171 19.19 -14.53 0.18
CA ASN A 171 20.60 -14.86 0.35
C ASN A 171 21.21 -14.15 1.58
N TYR A 172 20.97 -14.69 2.78
CA TYR A 172 21.59 -14.20 4.02
C TYR A 172 23.11 -14.38 4.07
N ASP A 173 23.66 -15.23 3.20
CA ASP A 173 25.11 -15.43 3.06
C ASP A 173 25.78 -14.37 2.17
N LEU A 174 25.02 -13.38 1.68
CA LEU A 174 25.58 -12.23 0.95
C LEU A 174 26.67 -11.56 1.81
N THR A 175 27.87 -11.46 1.25
CA THR A 175 29.02 -10.79 1.87
C THR A 175 29.40 -9.55 1.07
N CYS A 176 29.25 -8.40 1.70
CA CYS A 176 29.62 -7.12 1.14
C CYS A 176 31.00 -6.71 1.69
N ILE A 177 32.00 -6.73 0.81
CA ILE A 177 33.39 -6.39 1.15
C ILE A 177 33.57 -4.86 1.10
N ILE A 178 34.08 -4.30 2.19
CA ILE A 178 34.29 -2.87 2.37
C ILE A 178 35.79 -2.60 2.43
N ASP A 179 36.33 -1.95 1.39
CA ASP A 179 37.73 -1.50 1.39
C ASP A 179 37.93 -0.23 2.22
N TYR A 180 39.19 0.15 2.43
CA TYR A 180 39.56 1.33 3.19
C TYR A 180 38.82 2.60 2.75
N GLN A 181 38.25 3.31 3.73
CA GLN A 181 37.41 4.50 3.60
C GLN A 181 36.13 4.33 2.78
N GLN A 182 35.76 3.10 2.42
CA GLN A 182 34.48 2.85 1.76
C GLN A 182 33.36 2.78 2.78
N LEU A 183 32.24 3.41 2.42
CA LEU A 183 30.99 3.38 3.15
C LEU A 183 30.04 2.41 2.45
N MET A 184 29.36 1.56 3.21
CA MET A 184 28.49 0.53 2.64
C MET A 184 27.34 0.16 3.59
N GLN A 185 26.23 -0.24 3.00
CA GLN A 185 25.07 -0.82 3.65
C GLN A 185 24.52 -1.96 2.77
N VAL A 186 23.85 -2.95 3.34
CA VAL A 186 23.07 -3.93 2.59
C VAL A 186 21.65 -3.39 2.42
N GLU A 187 21.09 -3.53 1.22
CA GLU A 187 19.69 -3.19 0.92
C GLU A 187 18.94 -4.48 0.52
N LEU A 188 17.67 -4.57 0.89
CA LEU A 188 16.67 -5.52 0.41
C LEU A 188 15.86 -4.80 -0.67
N MET A 189 15.96 -5.26 -1.92
CA MET A 189 15.04 -4.87 -2.98
C MET A 189 13.89 -5.87 -2.99
N GLU A 190 12.70 -5.40 -2.70
CA GLU A 190 11.48 -6.20 -2.66
C GLU A 190 10.64 -5.90 -3.89
N THR A 191 10.25 -6.95 -4.62
CA THR A 191 9.25 -6.81 -5.70
C THR A 191 7.87 -6.87 -5.06
N VAL A 192 7.05 -5.84 -5.27
CA VAL A 192 5.71 -5.73 -4.70
C VAL A 192 4.65 -5.45 -5.77
N VAL A 193 3.44 -5.93 -5.54
CA VAL A 193 2.25 -5.44 -6.25
C VAL A 193 1.65 -4.31 -5.45
N GLU A 194 1.76 -3.09 -5.97
CA GLU A 194 1.07 -1.91 -5.47
C GLU A 194 -0.38 -1.91 -5.97
N ALA A 195 -1.33 -2.00 -5.05
CA ALA A 195 -2.75 -1.90 -5.33
C ALA A 195 -3.33 -0.59 -4.83
N LYS A 196 -3.83 0.23 -5.76
CA LYS A 196 -4.59 1.43 -5.43
C LYS A 196 -6.05 1.05 -5.29
N LEU A 197 -6.56 1.14 -4.07
CA LEU A 197 -7.93 0.81 -3.73
C LEU A 197 -8.74 2.08 -3.54
N GLU A 198 -9.97 2.08 -4.05
CA GLU A 198 -11.00 3.01 -3.63
C GLU A 198 -11.80 2.38 -2.48
N ARG A 199 -11.85 3.08 -1.35
CA ARG A 199 -12.70 2.76 -0.21
C ARG A 199 -13.94 3.63 -0.27
N LYS A 200 -15.10 3.00 -0.49
CA LYS A 200 -16.41 3.64 -0.52
C LYS A 200 -17.18 3.29 0.75
N ILE A 201 -17.46 4.29 1.57
CA ILE A 201 -18.20 4.16 2.81
C ILE A 201 -19.60 4.71 2.56
N LYS A 202 -20.59 3.82 2.51
CA LYS A 202 -22.00 4.19 2.50
C LYS A 202 -22.49 4.27 3.93
N VAL A 203 -23.05 5.42 4.30
CA VAL A 203 -23.52 5.69 5.64
C VAL A 203 -25.05 5.77 5.65
N ASP A 204 -25.68 5.15 6.64
CA ASP A 204 -27.12 5.24 6.85
C ASP A 204 -27.52 6.63 7.38
N GLU A 205 -28.69 7.13 7.00
CA GLU A 205 -29.20 8.43 7.45
C GLU A 205 -29.38 8.47 8.97
N ALA A 206 -29.66 7.33 9.61
CA ALA A 206 -29.78 7.22 11.07
C ALA A 206 -28.50 7.61 11.82
N CYS A 207 -27.35 7.65 11.14
CA CYS A 207 -26.09 8.09 11.73
C CYS A 207 -26.01 9.61 11.97
N GLY A 208 -26.96 10.40 11.47
CA GLY A 208 -27.05 11.84 11.75
C GLY A 208 -25.91 12.69 11.17
N LEU A 209 -25.07 12.15 10.27
CA LEU A 209 -23.95 12.89 9.67
C LEU A 209 -24.38 14.10 8.83
N ASN A 210 -25.63 14.15 8.38
CA ASN A 210 -26.21 15.31 7.71
C ASN A 210 -26.29 16.54 8.64
N GLU A 211 -26.32 16.35 9.97
CA GLU A 211 -26.23 17.44 10.94
C GLU A 211 -24.82 18.06 10.97
N LEU A 212 -23.78 17.28 10.63
CA LEU A 212 -22.40 17.77 10.54
C LEU A 212 -22.17 18.57 9.24
N ASN A 213 -22.81 18.12 8.16
CA ASN A 213 -22.76 18.74 6.84
C ASN A 213 -24.04 18.44 6.04
N PRO A 214 -24.91 19.44 5.82
CA PRO A 214 -26.16 19.26 5.07
C PRO A 214 -25.97 18.84 3.61
N ASN A 215 -24.77 19.04 3.03
CA ASN A 215 -24.44 18.64 1.66
C ASN A 215 -23.88 17.21 1.59
N PHE A 216 -23.75 16.51 2.72
CA PHE A 216 -23.29 15.13 2.71
C PHE A 216 -24.35 14.20 2.12
N ILE A 217 -23.99 13.48 1.06
CA ILE A 217 -24.91 12.64 0.30
C ILE A 217 -24.99 11.19 0.83
N GLY A 218 -24.54 10.95 2.07
CA GLY A 218 -24.53 9.60 2.66
C GLY A 218 -23.45 8.67 2.11
N THR A 219 -22.46 9.18 1.37
CA THR A 219 -21.33 8.38 0.86
C THR A 219 -20.03 9.16 0.94
N SER A 220 -19.00 8.53 1.50
CA SER A 220 -17.62 9.03 1.47
C SER A 220 -16.75 8.12 0.60
N ILE A 221 -15.79 8.71 -0.11
CA ILE A 221 -14.86 7.99 -0.98
C ILE A 221 -13.44 8.42 -0.60
N ASP A 222 -12.60 7.43 -0.34
CA ASP A 222 -11.18 7.59 -0.05
C ASP A 222 -10.35 6.67 -0.94
N TYR A 223 -9.07 6.98 -1.05
CA TYR A 223 -8.10 6.13 -1.75
C TYR A 223 -7.03 5.66 -0.79
N ILE A 224 -6.74 4.36 -0.82
CA ILE A 224 -5.66 3.75 -0.06
C ILE A 224 -4.74 2.98 -1.00
N THR A 225 -3.48 2.84 -0.61
CA THR A 225 -2.51 2.03 -1.35
C THR A 225 -2.07 0.89 -0.45
N VAL A 226 -2.17 -0.34 -0.95
CA VAL A 226 -1.73 -1.54 -0.24
C VAL A 226 -0.62 -2.20 -1.06
N HIS A 227 0.47 -2.56 -0.39
CA HIS A 227 1.62 -3.22 -1.02
C HIS A 227 1.62 -4.70 -0.65
N VAL A 228 1.48 -5.57 -1.64
CA VAL A 228 1.54 -7.02 -1.44
C VAL A 228 2.89 -7.52 -1.92
N PRO A 229 3.77 -8.00 -1.02
CA PRO A 229 5.10 -8.44 -1.39
C PRO A 229 5.08 -9.77 -2.15
N ILE A 230 5.93 -9.87 -3.16
CA ILE A 230 6.16 -11.10 -3.92
C ILE A 230 7.38 -11.82 -3.35
N ASN A 231 8.53 -11.18 -3.47
CA ASN A 231 9.82 -11.71 -3.06
C ASN A 231 10.81 -10.55 -2.87
N GLY A 232 12.05 -10.87 -2.48
CA GLY A 232 13.10 -9.87 -2.43
C GLY A 232 14.48 -10.43 -2.72
N THR A 233 15.45 -9.54 -2.85
CA THR A 233 16.86 -9.85 -3.07
C THR A 233 17.73 -8.87 -2.31
N PHE A 234 18.75 -9.38 -1.62
CA PHE A 234 19.76 -8.54 -0.98
C PHE A 234 20.82 -8.10 -1.97
N TYR A 235 21.32 -6.88 -1.81
CA TYR A 235 22.45 -6.36 -2.57
C TYR A 235 23.27 -5.36 -1.77
N CYS A 236 24.54 -5.22 -2.16
CA CYS A 236 25.46 -4.29 -1.50
C CYS A 236 25.28 -2.88 -2.06
N LYS A 237 24.92 -1.94 -1.19
CA LYS A 237 24.86 -0.52 -1.51
C LYS A 237 26.14 0.18 -1.09
N LYS A 238 26.94 0.59 -2.07
CA LYS A 238 28.16 1.38 -1.85
C LYS A 238 27.85 2.87 -1.84
N GLY A 239 28.50 3.60 -0.94
CA GLY A 239 28.46 5.06 -0.89
C GLY A 239 27.46 5.60 0.12
N ARG A 240 27.15 6.90 -0.02
CA ARG A 240 26.25 7.60 0.89
C ARG A 240 24.79 7.41 0.48
N SER A 241 23.92 7.26 1.46
CA SER A 241 22.46 7.34 1.38
C SER A 241 21.92 8.23 2.51
N SER A 242 20.61 8.44 2.54
CA SER A 242 19.92 9.10 3.65
C SER A 242 20.16 8.39 4.99
N THR A 243 20.22 7.06 4.95
CA THR A 243 20.36 6.14 6.09
C THR A 243 21.81 5.69 6.34
N CYS A 244 22.72 5.95 5.40
CA CYS A 244 24.12 5.63 5.54
C CYS A 244 25.03 6.77 5.11
N ASN A 245 25.66 7.42 6.09
CA ASN A 245 26.68 8.44 5.87
C ASN A 245 27.78 8.32 6.94
N ARG A 246 28.83 9.13 6.82
CA ARG A 246 29.98 9.04 7.72
C ARG A 246 29.62 9.34 9.19
N ALA A 247 28.75 10.31 9.45
CA ALA A 247 28.34 10.63 10.81
C ALA A 247 27.59 9.46 11.46
N ILE A 248 26.75 8.77 10.68
CA ILE A 248 26.05 7.56 11.10
C ILE A 248 27.06 6.42 11.33
N ALA A 249 27.93 6.13 10.36
CA ALA A 249 28.87 5.01 10.43
C ALA A 249 29.92 5.16 11.55
N ASP A 250 30.37 6.39 11.81
CA ASP A 250 31.33 6.73 12.87
C ASP A 250 30.67 6.89 14.25
N SER A 251 29.33 6.81 14.34
CA SER A 251 28.60 6.91 15.61
C SER A 251 29.09 5.85 16.60
N THR A 252 29.24 6.22 17.87
CA THR A 252 29.54 5.27 18.95
C THR A 252 28.29 4.51 19.41
N ASN A 253 27.10 5.04 19.13
CA ASN A 253 25.84 4.39 19.46
C ASN A 253 25.42 3.49 18.29
N ALA A 254 25.49 2.17 18.51
CA ALA A 254 25.13 1.15 17.54
C ALA A 254 23.69 1.29 17.02
N ARG A 255 22.77 1.81 17.84
CA ARG A 255 21.37 2.01 17.43
C ARG A 255 21.24 2.98 16.27
N TYR A 256 22.05 4.03 16.21
CA TYR A 256 22.00 5.00 15.12
C TYR A 256 22.53 4.45 13.81
N LYS A 257 23.27 3.34 13.83
CA LYS A 257 23.77 2.70 12.61
C LYS A 257 22.73 1.80 11.97
N LEU A 258 21.71 1.37 12.73
CA LEU A 258 20.65 0.50 12.27
C LEU A 258 19.54 1.32 11.60
N PRO A 259 18.81 0.73 10.64
CA PRO A 259 17.65 1.38 10.05
C PRO A 259 16.56 1.59 11.09
N GLU A 260 15.93 2.77 11.11
CA GLU A 260 14.71 3.00 11.86
C GLU A 260 13.52 2.56 11.02
N TYR A 261 12.94 1.41 11.33
CA TYR A 261 11.66 1.01 10.75
C TYR A 261 10.54 1.74 11.49
N LYS A 262 9.97 2.76 10.85
CA LYS A 262 8.67 3.27 11.27
C LYS A 262 7.65 2.21 10.91
N LEU A 263 7.07 1.58 11.93
CA LEU A 263 5.85 0.79 11.77
C LEU A 263 4.80 1.76 11.24
N SER A 264 4.44 1.63 9.96
CA SER A 264 3.31 2.33 9.35
C SER A 264 2.00 1.80 9.90
#